data_AF-A0A960KJA8-F1
#
_entry.id   AF-A0A960KJA8-F1
#
_cell.length_a   1.000
_cell.length_b   1.000
_cell.length_c   1.000
_cell.angle_alpha   90.00
_cell.angle_beta   90.00
_cell.angle_gamma   90.00
#
_symmetry.space_group_name_H-M   'P 1'
#
loop_
_entity.id
_entity.type
_entity.pdbx_description
1 polymer ?
#
loop_
_entity_poly.entity_id
_entity_poly.type
_entity_poly.pdbx_seq_one_letter_code
_entity_poly.pdbx_strand_id
1 'polypeptide(L)'
;MHISDNGSMDEQKLNFGYHEKWVRYGLLDREIYQAQLKAAEADEDGIPDEHYRYATFRRWFMNRQSASLDELDRYMELAIEDVDSPMGGSALASLLERHWLTDDQFDHVAKRVLAHGDWTEKIIMRHKLLRALKADALSDELFQECLEQGDGHVHEPLLDRKDLTRSMAQALTEHGANRQIRQEASNLLQHRRNWPDHE
;
A
#
# COMPACT_ATOMS: atom_id res chain seq x y z
N MET A 1 -23.14 0.61 -38.99
CA MET A 1 -23.86 1.36 -37.94
C MET A 1 -24.12 0.38 -36.81
N HIS A 2 -23.14 0.16 -35.94
CA HIS A 2 -23.33 -0.68 -34.76
C HIS A 2 -23.87 0.21 -33.65
N ILE A 3 -25.11 -0.06 -33.26
CA ILE A 3 -25.71 0.52 -32.06
C ILE A 3 -25.07 -0.23 -30.90
N SER A 4 -24.04 0.37 -30.31
CA SER A 4 -23.52 -0.07 -29.00
C SER A 4 -24.58 0.28 -27.98
N ASP A 5 -25.22 -0.75 -27.44
CA ASP A 5 -26.18 -0.64 -26.35
C ASP A 5 -25.45 -0.23 -25.07
N ASN A 6 -25.30 1.08 -24.87
CA ASN A 6 -24.79 1.70 -23.66
C ASN A 6 -25.88 1.69 -22.58
N GLY A 7 -26.33 0.51 -22.18
CA GLY A 7 -27.14 0.38 -20.98
C GLY A 7 -26.33 0.93 -19.79
N SER A 8 -26.83 1.94 -19.09
CA SER A 8 -26.16 2.40 -17.87
C SER A 8 -26.13 1.27 -16.85
N MET A 9 -24.98 1.05 -16.19
CA MET A 9 -24.88 0.14 -15.05
C MET A 9 -25.55 0.71 -13.80
N ASP A 10 -25.92 1.99 -13.81
CA ASP A 10 -26.41 2.73 -12.64
C ASP A 10 -27.74 2.20 -12.08
N GLU A 11 -28.49 1.37 -12.82
CA GLU A 11 -29.81 0.85 -12.40
C GLU A 11 -29.84 -0.68 -12.20
N GLN A 12 -28.71 -1.37 -12.35
CA GLN A 12 -28.64 -2.82 -12.18
C GLN A 12 -28.32 -3.20 -10.72
N LYS A 13 -29.02 -4.20 -10.17
CA LYS A 13 -28.63 -4.82 -8.90
C LYS A 13 -27.25 -5.48 -9.09
N LEU A 14 -26.23 -4.88 -8.50
CA LEU A 14 -24.86 -5.39 -8.60
C LEU A 14 -24.67 -6.62 -7.69
N ASN A 15 -23.91 -7.59 -8.18
CA ASN A 15 -23.44 -8.75 -7.42
C ASN A 15 -22.14 -8.40 -6.67
N PHE A 16 -21.61 -9.36 -5.92
CA PHE A 16 -20.31 -9.27 -5.23
C PHE A 16 -20.23 -8.17 -4.16
N GLY A 17 -21.37 -7.74 -3.61
CA GLY A 17 -21.44 -6.69 -2.59
C GLY A 17 -21.08 -5.29 -3.07
N TYR A 18 -21.05 -5.03 -4.39
CA TYR A 18 -20.77 -3.69 -4.90
C TYR A 18 -21.88 -2.69 -4.58
N HIS A 19 -21.48 -1.50 -4.15
CA HIS A 19 -22.34 -0.33 -4.04
C HIS A 19 -22.35 0.44 -5.38
N GLU A 20 -23.44 1.15 -5.72
CA GLU A 20 -23.54 1.99 -6.94
C GLU A 20 -22.39 3.01 -7.08
N LYS A 21 -21.83 3.45 -5.95
CA LYS A 21 -20.68 4.36 -5.88
C LYS A 21 -19.47 3.81 -6.63
N TRP A 22 -19.28 2.50 -6.72
CA TRP A 22 -18.16 1.88 -7.44
C TRP A 22 -18.19 2.21 -8.93
N VAL A 23 -19.39 2.21 -9.53
CA VAL A 23 -19.61 2.59 -10.93
C VAL A 23 -19.51 4.10 -11.06
N ARG A 24 -20.21 4.84 -10.21
CA ARG A 24 -20.22 6.31 -10.22
C ARG A 24 -18.83 6.93 -10.09
N TYR A 25 -17.97 6.33 -9.29
CA TYR A 25 -16.59 6.78 -9.08
C TYR A 25 -15.61 6.24 -10.12
N GLY A 26 -16.06 5.35 -11.01
CA GLY A 26 -15.26 4.80 -12.10
C GLY A 26 -14.22 3.77 -11.65
N LEU A 27 -14.40 3.13 -10.49
CA LEU A 27 -13.56 1.99 -10.07
C LEU A 27 -14.03 0.70 -10.75
N LEU A 28 -15.35 0.56 -10.92
CA LEU A 28 -15.99 -0.57 -11.59
C LEU A 28 -16.61 -0.09 -12.91
N ASP A 29 -16.18 -0.68 -14.01
CA ASP A 29 -16.82 -0.51 -15.31
C ASP A 29 -17.49 -1.81 -15.79
N ARG A 30 -18.23 -1.72 -16.90
CA ARG A 30 -18.96 -2.86 -17.47
C ARG A 30 -18.03 -4.00 -17.87
N GLU A 31 -16.84 -3.68 -18.38
CA GLU A 31 -15.89 -4.70 -18.82
C GLU A 31 -15.36 -5.50 -17.62
N ILE A 32 -14.94 -4.80 -16.56
CA ILE A 32 -14.51 -5.41 -15.30
C ILE A 32 -15.63 -6.29 -14.74
N TYR A 33 -16.83 -5.73 -14.63
CA TYR A 33 -17.94 -6.42 -14.00
C TYR A 33 -18.35 -7.68 -14.77
N GLN A 34 -18.42 -7.60 -16.11
CA GLN A 34 -18.74 -8.77 -16.94
C GLN A 34 -17.64 -9.84 -16.89
N ALA A 35 -16.37 -9.45 -16.78
CA ALA A 35 -15.28 -10.41 -16.59
C ALA A 35 -15.40 -11.14 -15.24
N GLN A 36 -15.78 -10.42 -14.17
CA GLN A 36 -15.98 -11.02 -12.84
C GLN A 36 -17.18 -11.96 -12.81
N LEU A 37 -18.30 -11.62 -13.46
CA LEU A 37 -19.46 -12.52 -13.59
C LEU A 37 -19.08 -13.83 -14.29
N LYS A 38 -18.36 -13.76 -15.41
CA LYS A 38 -17.89 -14.95 -16.12
C LYS A 38 -16.94 -15.81 -15.29
N ALA A 39 -16.06 -15.18 -14.51
CA ALA A 39 -15.17 -15.90 -13.61
C ALA A 39 -15.94 -16.64 -12.51
N ALA A 40 -16.94 -15.99 -11.92
CA ALA A 40 -17.78 -16.60 -10.90
C ALA A 40 -18.62 -17.76 -11.44
N GLU A 41 -19.12 -17.67 -12.68
CA GLU A 41 -19.86 -18.76 -13.33
C GLU A 41 -18.99 -19.99 -13.63
N ALA A 42 -17.69 -19.79 -13.86
CA ALA A 42 -16.75 -20.84 -14.21
C ALA A 42 -16.09 -21.51 -12.99
N ASP A 43 -16.32 -20.97 -11.80
CA ASP A 43 -15.67 -21.40 -10.57
C ASP A 43 -16.60 -22.29 -9.74
N GLU A 44 -16.27 -23.59 -9.66
CA GLU A 44 -17.07 -24.60 -8.96
C GLU A 44 -16.98 -24.47 -7.43
N ASP A 45 -15.86 -23.93 -6.92
CA ASP A 45 -15.56 -23.84 -5.48
C ASP A 45 -16.06 -22.53 -4.83
N GLY A 46 -16.37 -21.52 -5.64
CA GLY A 46 -16.95 -20.25 -5.21
C GLY A 46 -15.95 -19.29 -4.56
N ILE A 47 -15.37 -18.39 -5.35
CA ILE A 47 -14.55 -17.28 -4.88
C ILE A 47 -15.42 -16.31 -4.06
N PRO A 48 -15.01 -15.97 -2.82
CA PRO A 48 -15.74 -15.02 -2.00
C PRO A 48 -15.85 -13.62 -2.63
N ASP A 49 -16.97 -12.95 -2.38
CA ASP A 49 -17.33 -11.67 -2.99
C ASP A 49 -16.26 -10.57 -2.80
N GLU A 50 -15.63 -10.52 -1.63
CA GLU A 50 -14.59 -9.55 -1.27
C GLU A 50 -13.34 -9.65 -2.16
N HIS A 51 -13.05 -10.83 -2.72
CA HIS A 51 -11.94 -10.99 -3.65
C HIS A 51 -12.16 -10.21 -4.94
N TYR A 52 -13.40 -10.17 -5.45
CA TYR A 52 -13.73 -9.38 -6.64
C TYR A 52 -13.60 -7.89 -6.37
N ARG A 53 -14.11 -7.41 -5.24
CA ARG A 53 -14.01 -6.00 -4.83
C ARG A 53 -12.55 -5.59 -4.61
N TYR A 54 -11.77 -6.41 -3.93
CA TYR A 54 -10.34 -6.16 -3.72
C TYR A 54 -9.57 -6.16 -5.04
N ALA A 55 -9.86 -7.10 -5.95
CA ALA A 55 -9.26 -7.11 -7.29
C ALA A 55 -9.57 -5.82 -8.07
N THR A 56 -10.76 -5.26 -7.92
CA THR A 56 -11.14 -3.98 -8.51
C THR A 56 -10.35 -2.82 -7.92
N PHE A 57 -10.20 -2.74 -6.58
CA PHE A 57 -9.30 -1.76 -5.94
C PHE A 57 -7.86 -1.88 -6.48
N ARG A 58 -7.34 -3.10 -6.52
CA ARG A 58 -5.99 -3.39 -7.03
C ARG A 58 -5.81 -2.94 -8.47
N ARG A 59 -6.74 -3.30 -9.35
CA ARG A 59 -6.72 -2.89 -10.76
C ARG A 59 -6.66 -1.37 -10.88
N TRP A 60 -7.43 -0.65 -10.06
CA TRP A 60 -7.49 0.80 -10.10
C TRP A 60 -6.13 1.45 -9.82
N PHE A 61 -5.42 1.04 -8.76
CA PHE A 61 -4.12 1.66 -8.42
C PHE A 61 -2.93 1.09 -9.19
N MET A 62 -2.98 -0.18 -9.65
CA MET A 62 -1.86 -0.80 -10.38
C MET A 62 -1.70 -0.24 -11.79
N ASN A 63 -2.78 0.25 -12.40
CA ASN A 63 -2.76 0.78 -13.76
C ASN A 63 -2.50 2.29 -13.83
N ARG A 64 -2.22 2.94 -12.69
CA ARG A 64 -2.09 4.40 -12.60
C ARG A 64 -0.66 4.83 -12.31
N GLN A 65 -0.31 5.98 -12.87
CA GLN A 65 0.92 6.72 -12.57
C GLN A 65 0.64 8.01 -11.78
N SER A 66 -0.63 8.34 -11.57
CA SER A 66 -1.10 9.48 -10.78
C SER A 66 -2.60 9.35 -10.52
N ALA A 67 -3.08 10.08 -9.52
CA ALA A 67 -4.50 10.33 -9.29
C ALA A 67 -4.68 11.77 -8.80
N SER A 68 -5.85 12.35 -9.00
CA SER A 68 -6.26 13.60 -8.36
C SER A 68 -6.69 13.37 -6.89
N LEU A 69 -6.77 14.44 -6.09
CA LEU A 69 -7.28 14.33 -4.72
C LEU A 69 -8.74 13.82 -4.70
N ASP A 70 -9.59 14.30 -5.61
CA ASP A 70 -10.98 13.83 -5.73
C ASP A 70 -11.06 12.32 -6.02
N GLU A 71 -10.16 11.81 -6.87
CA GLU A 71 -10.07 10.38 -7.16
C GLU A 71 -9.62 9.57 -5.94
N LEU A 72 -8.66 10.09 -5.17
CA LEU A 72 -8.22 9.47 -3.92
C LEU A 72 -9.32 9.47 -2.86
N ASP A 73 -10.06 10.58 -2.71
CA ASP A 73 -11.18 10.68 -1.78
C ASP A 73 -12.28 9.67 -2.09
N ARG A 74 -12.62 9.52 -3.38
CA ARG A 74 -13.59 8.51 -3.83
C ARG A 74 -13.12 7.09 -3.59
N TYR A 75 -11.83 6.80 -3.83
CA TYR A 75 -11.24 5.50 -3.53
C TYR A 75 -11.32 5.21 -2.03
N MET A 76 -10.90 6.17 -1.19
CA MET A 76 -10.90 6.01 0.25
C MET A 76 -12.31 5.83 0.79
N GLU A 77 -13.29 6.62 0.32
CA GLU A 77 -14.69 6.47 0.70
C GLU A 77 -15.20 5.05 0.44
N LEU A 78 -14.94 4.50 -0.75
CA LEU A 78 -15.33 3.12 -1.07
C LEU A 78 -14.65 2.08 -0.16
N ALA A 79 -13.37 2.26 0.13
CA ALA A 79 -12.63 1.33 0.98
C ALA A 79 -13.08 1.39 2.44
N ILE A 80 -13.40 2.59 2.95
CA ILE A 80 -13.91 2.82 4.30
C ILE A 80 -15.31 2.23 4.47
N GLU A 81 -16.17 2.43 3.47
CA GLU A 81 -17.57 2.00 3.49
C GLU A 81 -17.77 0.56 2.99
N ASP A 82 -16.70 -0.19 2.69
CA ASP A 82 -16.84 -1.55 2.20
C ASP A 82 -17.51 -2.45 3.25
N VAL A 83 -18.39 -3.32 2.78
CA VAL A 83 -19.12 -4.28 3.62
C VAL A 83 -18.16 -5.25 4.35
N ASP A 84 -16.97 -5.48 3.80
CA ASP A 84 -15.87 -6.20 4.42
C ASP A 84 -14.79 -5.19 4.87
N SER A 85 -14.87 -4.79 6.15
CA SER A 85 -13.97 -3.81 6.75
C SER A 85 -12.48 -4.23 6.70
N PRO A 86 -12.09 -5.48 7.02
CA PRO A 86 -10.72 -5.95 6.81
C PRO A 86 -10.20 -5.80 5.37
N MET A 87 -11.03 -6.12 4.36
CA MET A 87 -10.67 -5.93 2.96
C MET A 87 -10.50 -4.45 2.62
N GLY A 88 -11.43 -3.61 3.05
CA GLY A 88 -11.34 -2.15 2.92
C GLY A 88 -10.06 -1.58 3.53
N GLY A 89 -9.71 -2.02 4.73
CA GLY A 89 -8.45 -1.65 5.39
C GLY A 89 -7.20 -2.07 4.59
N SER A 90 -7.24 -3.25 3.97
CA SER A 90 -6.16 -3.75 3.10
C SER A 90 -6.02 -2.91 1.82
N ALA A 91 -7.13 -2.44 1.26
CA ALA A 91 -7.16 -1.55 0.10
C ALA A 91 -6.57 -0.16 0.42
N LEU A 92 -6.83 0.38 1.62
CA LEU A 92 -6.23 1.63 2.09
C LEU A 92 -4.72 1.49 2.33
N ALA A 93 -4.29 0.41 2.98
CA ALA A 93 -2.86 0.13 3.19
C ALA A 93 -2.11 0.04 1.85
N SER A 94 -2.69 -0.67 0.89
CA SER A 94 -2.13 -0.80 -0.47
C SER A 94 -2.03 0.54 -1.21
N LEU A 95 -2.93 1.49 -0.93
CA LEU A 95 -2.88 2.84 -1.50
C LEU A 95 -1.68 3.63 -0.94
N LEU A 96 -1.42 3.56 0.36
CA LEU A 96 -0.29 4.26 1.01
C LEU A 96 1.09 3.82 0.47
N GLU A 97 1.18 2.59 -0.06
CA GLU A 97 2.39 2.06 -0.71
C GLU A 97 2.70 2.67 -2.08
N ARG A 98 1.75 3.39 -2.68
CA ARG A 98 1.89 3.77 -4.09
C ARG A 98 2.95 4.85 -4.26
N HIS A 99 3.99 4.51 -5.02
CA HIS A 99 5.13 5.40 -5.29
C HIS A 99 4.76 6.66 -6.09
N TRP A 100 3.59 6.69 -6.72
CA TRP A 100 3.11 7.83 -7.49
C TRP A 100 2.36 8.87 -6.65
N LEU A 101 2.07 8.59 -5.38
CA LEU A 101 1.55 9.60 -4.48
C LEU A 101 2.61 10.66 -4.25
N THR A 102 2.25 11.92 -4.47
CA THR A 102 3.01 13.07 -3.96
C THR A 102 2.98 13.10 -2.44
N ASP A 103 3.86 13.88 -1.81
CA ASP A 103 3.89 13.97 -0.34
C ASP A 103 2.59 14.58 0.22
N ASP A 104 2.06 15.63 -0.43
CA ASP A 104 0.76 16.21 -0.06
C ASP A 104 -0.39 15.19 -0.17
N GLN A 105 -0.38 14.35 -1.21
CA GLN A 105 -1.38 13.30 -1.37
C GLN A 105 -1.21 12.18 -0.35
N PHE A 106 0.03 11.80 -0.04
CA PHE A 106 0.31 10.83 1.01
C PHE A 106 -0.20 11.34 2.36
N ASP A 107 0.10 12.58 2.72
CA ASP A 107 -0.37 13.21 3.96
C ASP A 107 -1.90 13.32 4.01
N HIS A 108 -2.54 13.64 2.88
CA HIS A 108 -3.99 13.66 2.76
C HIS A 108 -4.60 12.28 3.02
N VAL A 109 -4.07 11.24 2.35
CA VAL A 109 -4.52 9.85 2.53
C VAL A 109 -4.26 9.38 3.96
N ALA A 110 -3.07 9.63 4.51
CA ALA A 110 -2.68 9.23 5.86
C ALA A 110 -3.61 9.84 6.92
N LYS A 111 -3.91 11.14 6.84
CA LYS A 111 -4.84 11.82 7.76
C LYS A 111 -6.23 11.20 7.72
N ARG A 112 -6.71 10.88 6.52
CA ARG A 112 -8.04 10.28 6.35
C ARG A 112 -8.07 8.87 6.88
N VAL A 113 -7.08 8.05 6.53
CA VAL A 113 -6.93 6.67 7.02
C VAL A 113 -6.85 6.63 8.55
N LEU A 114 -6.08 7.53 9.18
CA LEU A 114 -5.93 7.62 10.63
C LEU A 114 -7.28 7.79 11.37
N ALA A 115 -8.22 8.53 10.77
CA ALA A 115 -9.56 8.73 11.34
C ALA A 115 -10.40 7.44 11.43
N HIS A 116 -9.95 6.32 10.83
CA HIS A 116 -10.65 5.03 10.80
C HIS A 116 -10.06 3.97 11.73
N GLY A 117 -9.21 4.39 12.67
CA GLY A 117 -8.87 3.62 13.87
C GLY A 117 -7.38 3.37 14.06
N ASP A 118 -7.02 3.07 15.31
CA ASP A 118 -5.63 2.98 15.80
C ASP A 118 -4.79 1.93 15.05
N TRP A 119 -5.42 0.92 14.44
CA TRP A 119 -4.72 -0.09 13.63
C TRP A 119 -3.93 0.51 12.46
N THR A 120 -4.31 1.72 12.02
CA THR A 120 -3.71 2.40 10.88
C THR A 120 -2.40 3.11 11.21
N GLU A 121 -2.15 3.46 12.48
CA GLU A 121 -0.98 4.23 12.89
C GLU A 121 0.33 3.56 12.48
N LYS A 122 0.42 2.24 12.72
CA LYS A 122 1.61 1.46 12.37
C LYS A 122 1.86 1.40 10.86
N ILE A 123 0.79 1.31 10.08
CA ILE A 123 0.87 1.24 8.61
C ILE A 123 1.29 2.60 8.05
N ILE A 124 0.68 3.68 8.52
CA ILE A 124 1.04 5.05 8.12
C ILE A 124 2.50 5.33 8.47
N MET A 125 2.93 5.00 9.70
CA MET A 125 4.31 5.22 10.13
C MET A 125 5.30 4.42 9.28
N ARG A 126 5.03 3.13 9.01
CA ARG A 126 5.84 2.30 8.11
C ARG A 126 6.04 2.98 6.76
N HIS A 127 4.94 3.41 6.11
CA HIS A 127 5.06 4.01 4.77
C HIS A 127 5.70 5.39 4.80
N LYS A 128 5.49 6.18 5.86
CA LYS A 128 6.20 7.45 6.05
C LYS A 128 7.72 7.24 6.09
N LEU A 129 8.19 6.28 6.89
CA LEU A 129 9.62 5.95 6.99
C LEU A 129 10.17 5.41 5.68
N LEU A 130 9.44 4.51 4.99
CA LEU A 130 9.85 4.00 3.68
C LEU A 130 9.97 5.10 2.62
N ARG A 131 9.12 6.13 2.67
CA ARG A 131 9.21 7.30 1.79
C ARG A 131 10.44 8.15 2.12
N ALA A 132 10.67 8.45 3.39
CA ALA A 132 11.87 9.18 3.83
C ALA A 132 13.16 8.45 3.43
N LEU A 133 13.22 7.14 3.64
CA LEU A 133 14.35 6.29 3.22
C LEU A 133 14.60 6.28 1.71
N LYS A 134 13.61 6.62 0.89
CA LYS A 134 13.75 6.73 -0.56
C LYS A 134 14.16 8.13 -1.00
N ALA A 135 13.68 9.16 -0.31
CA ALA A 135 13.89 10.56 -0.68
C ALA A 135 15.23 11.11 -0.17
N ASP A 136 15.59 10.77 1.07
CA ASP A 136 16.64 11.46 1.81
C ASP A 136 17.94 10.65 1.91
N ALA A 137 19.02 11.35 2.27
CA ALA A 137 20.21 10.70 2.83
C ALA A 137 19.86 10.09 4.19
N LEU A 138 20.48 8.96 4.52
CA LEU A 138 20.25 8.27 5.79
C LEU A 138 20.97 9.03 6.91
N SER A 139 20.25 9.93 7.58
CA SER A 139 20.73 10.60 8.79
C SER A 139 20.64 9.68 10.00
N ASP A 140 21.33 10.06 11.08
CA ASP A 140 21.25 9.35 12.36
C ASP A 140 19.82 9.38 12.91
N GLU A 141 19.11 10.50 12.81
CA GLU A 141 17.72 10.63 13.27
C GLU A 141 16.78 9.70 12.51
N LEU A 142 16.83 9.71 11.17
CA LEU A 142 16.00 8.83 10.35
C LEU A 142 16.32 7.37 10.62
N PHE A 143 17.59 7.02 10.79
CA PHE A 143 17.99 5.66 11.15
C PHE A 143 17.41 5.25 12.51
N GLN A 144 17.49 6.10 13.53
CA GLN A 144 16.93 5.80 14.85
C GLN A 144 15.41 5.65 14.81
N GLU A 145 14.69 6.54 14.12
CA GLU A 145 13.23 6.41 13.94
C GLU A 145 12.87 5.07 13.27
N CYS A 146 13.64 4.66 12.27
CA CYS A 146 13.45 3.38 11.60
C CYS A 146 13.73 2.18 12.52
N LEU A 147 14.79 2.25 13.33
CA LEU A 147 15.20 1.19 14.25
C LEU A 147 14.19 1.01 15.40
N GLU A 148 13.73 2.12 15.98
CA GLU A 148 12.76 2.14 17.08
C GLU A 148 11.40 1.57 16.68
N GLN A 149 11.02 1.75 15.40
CA GLN A 149 9.78 1.19 14.88
C GLN A 149 9.76 -0.35 14.93
N GLY A 150 10.93 -1.01 14.91
CA GLY A 150 11.06 -2.46 15.08
C GLY A 150 10.35 -3.26 13.98
N ASP A 151 10.22 -2.69 12.79
CA ASP A 151 9.49 -3.29 11.67
C ASP A 151 10.45 -3.83 10.60
N GLY A 152 10.32 -5.12 10.29
CA GLY A 152 11.17 -5.76 9.30
C GLY A 152 11.11 -5.13 7.92
N HIS A 153 9.93 -4.62 7.51
CA HIS A 153 9.77 -3.96 6.21
C HIS A 153 10.50 -2.63 6.13
N VAL A 154 10.73 -1.97 7.27
CA VAL A 154 11.47 -0.71 7.34
C VAL A 154 12.97 -0.99 7.47
N HIS A 155 13.34 -2.01 8.24
CA HIS A 155 14.74 -2.37 8.48
C HIS A 155 15.41 -2.99 7.25
N GLU A 156 14.68 -3.78 6.45
CA GLU A 156 15.24 -4.46 5.27
C GLU A 156 15.85 -3.46 4.26
N PRO A 157 15.17 -2.38 3.85
CA PRO A 157 15.76 -1.36 2.99
C PRO A 157 17.01 -0.65 3.55
N LEU A 158 17.18 -0.60 4.88
CA LEU A 158 18.38 0.01 5.49
C LEU A 158 19.65 -0.77 5.13
N LEU A 159 19.55 -2.09 4.99
CA LEU A 159 20.70 -2.97 4.72
C LEU A 159 21.33 -2.69 3.34
N ASP A 160 20.52 -2.19 2.39
CA ASP A 160 20.95 -1.86 1.04
C ASP A 160 21.42 -0.39 0.87
N ARG A 161 21.33 0.42 1.94
CA ARG A 161 21.73 1.84 1.90
C ARG A 161 23.25 1.98 1.77
N LYS A 162 23.68 2.74 0.76
CA LYS A 162 25.11 3.02 0.51
C LYS A 162 25.72 3.93 1.57
N ASP A 163 24.92 4.79 2.16
CA ASP A 163 25.27 5.70 3.25
C ASP A 163 25.06 5.08 4.65
N LEU A 164 24.72 3.79 4.73
CA LEU A 164 24.71 3.06 6.01
C LEU A 164 26.12 3.00 6.61
N THR A 165 26.27 3.56 7.81
CA THR A 165 27.54 3.58 8.55
C THR A 165 27.78 2.28 9.31
N ARG A 166 29.01 2.11 9.80
CA ARG A 166 29.39 0.92 10.58
C ARG A 166 28.62 0.84 11.90
N SER A 167 28.41 1.97 12.58
CA SER A 167 27.66 2.04 13.84
C SER A 167 26.20 1.67 13.64
N MET A 168 25.57 2.14 12.56
CA MET A 168 24.20 1.77 12.19
C MET A 168 24.07 0.27 11.91
N ALA A 169 25.00 -0.32 11.16
CA ALA A 169 25.00 -1.76 10.90
C ALA A 169 25.21 -2.59 12.19
N GLN A 170 26.00 -2.08 13.14
CA GLN A 170 26.12 -2.68 14.46
C GLN A 170 24.81 -2.63 15.23
N ALA A 171 24.14 -1.48 15.25
CA ALA A 171 22.83 -1.35 15.89
C ALA A 171 21.78 -2.31 15.28
N LEU A 172 21.78 -2.50 13.95
CA LEU A 172 20.90 -3.49 13.29
C LEU A 172 21.24 -4.94 13.64
N THR A 173 22.50 -5.24 13.95
CA THR A 173 22.89 -6.58 14.42
C THR A 173 22.32 -6.88 15.81
N GLU A 174 22.27 -5.86 16.67
CA GLU A 174 21.81 -5.98 18.06
C GLU A 174 20.27 -5.88 18.17
N HIS A 175 19.67 -4.94 17.43
CA HIS A 175 18.26 -4.54 17.57
C HIS A 175 17.41 -4.77 16.31
N GLY A 176 17.94 -5.45 15.29
CA GLY A 176 17.19 -5.75 14.08
C GLY A 176 15.86 -6.48 14.38
N ALA A 177 14.79 -6.06 13.69
CA ALA A 177 13.42 -6.48 13.95
C ALA A 177 13.22 -8.00 13.97
N ASN A 178 14.00 -8.74 13.18
CA ASN A 178 13.96 -10.20 13.16
C ASN A 178 15.37 -10.80 13.02
N ARG A 179 15.45 -12.13 13.16
CA ARG A 179 16.72 -12.87 13.08
C ARG A 179 17.42 -12.70 11.74
N GLN A 180 16.68 -12.63 10.64
CA GLN A 180 17.24 -12.48 9.30
C GLN A 180 17.96 -11.14 9.16
N ILE A 181 17.31 -10.04 9.54
CA ILE A 181 17.90 -8.70 9.52
C ILE A 181 19.18 -8.64 10.36
N ARG A 182 19.15 -9.19 11.58
CA ARG A 182 20.33 -9.22 12.45
C ARG A 182 21.49 -10.02 11.83
N GLN A 183 21.18 -11.11 11.14
CA GLN A 183 22.18 -11.93 10.46
C GLN A 183 22.77 -11.22 9.23
N GLU A 184 21.92 -10.57 8.42
CA GLU A 184 22.35 -9.81 7.25
C GLU A 184 23.21 -8.61 7.64
N ALA A 185 22.82 -7.88 8.70
CA ALA A 185 23.63 -6.81 9.28
C ALA A 185 25.00 -7.30 9.77
N SER A 186 25.04 -8.46 10.45
CA SER A 186 26.28 -9.08 10.90
C SER A 186 27.19 -9.47 9.73
N ASN A 187 26.61 -10.03 8.66
CA ASN A 187 27.34 -10.35 7.43
C ASN A 187 27.90 -9.09 6.76
N LEU A 188 27.12 -8.00 6.70
CA LEU A 188 27.57 -6.71 6.17
C LEU A 188 28.79 -6.19 6.94
N LEU A 189 28.77 -6.25 8.28
CA LEU A 189 29.90 -5.85 9.13
C LEU A 189 31.19 -6.61 8.82
N GLN A 190 31.09 -7.90 8.48
CA GLN A 190 32.25 -8.74 8.19
C GLN A 190 32.82 -8.50 6.80
N HIS A 191 31.96 -8.25 5.80
CA HIS A 191 32.35 -8.27 4.39
C HIS A 191 32.52 -6.89 3.76
N ARG A 192 31.85 -5.86 4.29
CA ARG A 192 31.97 -4.49 3.77
C ARG A 192 33.27 -3.86 4.25
N ARG A 193 34.16 -3.57 3.29
CA ARG A 193 35.50 -3.00 3.57
C ARG A 193 35.49 -1.49 3.75
N ASN A 194 34.60 -0.79 3.04
CA ASN A 194 34.52 0.67 3.04
C ASN A 194 33.20 1.11 3.67
N TRP A 195 33.30 1.81 4.78
CA TRP A 195 32.18 2.40 5.50
C TRP A 195 32.17 3.92 5.27
N PRO A 196 31.00 4.52 5.07
CA PRO A 196 30.86 5.97 5.15
C PRO A 196 31.04 6.42 6.59
N ASP A 197 31.68 7.58 6.76
CA ASP A 197 31.77 8.32 8.01
C ASP A 197 30.72 9.44 7.97
N HIS A 198 29.87 9.54 8.98
CA HIS A 198 29.06 10.75 9.22
C HIS A 198 29.86 11.62 10.20
N GLU A 199 30.15 12.87 9.80
CA GLU A 199 30.80 13.88 10.66
C GLU A 199 29.83 14.50 11.67
#